data_AF-A0A158A6M4-F1
#
_entry.id   AF-A0A158A6M4-F1
#
_cell.length_a   1.000
_cell.length_b   1.000
_cell.length_c   1.000
_cell.angle_alpha   90.00
_cell.angle_beta   90.00
_cell.angle_gamma   90.00
#
_symmetry.space_group_name_H-M   'P 1'
#
loop_
_entity.id
_entity.type
_entity.pdbx_description
1 polymer ?
#
loop_
_entity_poly.entity_id
_entity_poly.type
_entity_poly.pdbx_seq_one_letter_code
_entity_poly.pdbx_strand_id
1 'polypeptide(L)'
;MSKEYELQTDVLGTIVAATPVTKKHADLLTTFATRTDYRSLRYVMTRDTYGPSPARIIDAEGREISPDYRAWIEAELEVHGGSARAVWLAHKDAGYLVTENALLLHYFVHDRGGKQDNFVQIAVWEEQEFVERELLPRTDSWGLPDVTDLRHGSSSMGAEQCERRSLGQPRYRLHEVIDMQRFAELAEKLYLDRHRVRGDRRVIETDCSTGEQRSLTIRELTPGYDQMQWSGRRFFDDWTDSSAGRRGERVCQRWTFNTQDYVDQQGDRELSFVPQWAHTRKVAELKNTRDLDVYSLYGKLTQFDERIGMPFAWYFYGLHGDLVKSGQMERVLEAAEAGLIVLPEHDYRVLRRWGDASYGF
;
A
#
# COMPACT_ATOMS: atom_id res chain seq x y z
N MET A 1 19.54 8.26 5.62
CA MET A 1 19.17 8.57 7.03
C MET A 1 17.98 7.71 7.37
N SER A 2 18.03 6.96 8.47
CA SER A 2 16.89 6.18 8.96
C SER A 2 15.77 7.13 9.35
N LYS A 3 14.52 6.81 9.00
CA LYS A 3 13.37 7.62 9.40
C LYS A 3 13.09 7.43 10.91
N GLU A 4 12.43 8.40 11.55
CA GLU A 4 12.24 8.43 13.02
C GLU A 4 11.39 7.27 13.55
N TYR A 5 10.53 6.71 12.70
CA TYR A 5 9.64 5.59 13.00
C TYR A 5 10.19 4.24 12.50
N GLU A 6 11.31 4.22 11.81
CA GLU A 6 11.88 3.02 11.22
C GLU A 6 12.70 2.26 12.27
N LEU A 7 12.44 0.95 12.39
CA LEU A 7 13.13 0.04 13.30
C LEU A 7 14.04 -0.94 12.56
N GLN A 8 14.23 -0.74 11.26
CA GLN A 8 15.05 -1.61 10.44
C GLN A 8 16.52 -1.53 10.87
N THR A 9 17.16 -2.69 10.94
CA THR A 9 18.60 -2.81 11.24
C THR A 9 19.24 -3.83 10.33
N ASP A 10 20.54 -3.72 10.10
CA ASP A 10 21.30 -4.69 9.30
C ASP A 10 21.24 -6.11 9.90
N VAL A 11 21.14 -6.20 11.23
CA VAL A 11 20.97 -7.46 11.96
C VAL A 11 19.63 -8.10 11.60
N LEU A 12 18.53 -7.34 11.61
CA LEU A 12 17.22 -7.86 11.18
C LEU A 12 17.25 -8.27 9.70
N GLY A 13 17.85 -7.45 8.84
CA GLY A 13 18.01 -7.76 7.42
C GLY A 13 18.75 -9.09 7.19
N THR A 14 19.84 -9.30 7.93
CA THR A 14 20.64 -10.53 7.88
C THR A 14 19.85 -11.75 8.38
N ILE A 15 19.11 -11.60 9.48
CA ILE A 15 18.27 -12.67 10.03
C ILE A 15 17.20 -13.09 9.02
N VAL A 16 16.52 -12.12 8.40
CA VAL A 16 15.49 -12.38 7.38
C VAL A 16 16.09 -13.06 6.16
N ALA A 17 17.18 -12.52 5.61
CA ALA A 17 17.82 -13.05 4.40
C ALA A 17 18.40 -14.46 4.59
N ALA A 18 18.86 -14.81 5.80
CA ALA A 18 19.38 -16.15 6.09
C ALA A 18 18.30 -17.21 6.33
N THR A 19 17.03 -16.81 6.43
CA THR A 19 15.93 -17.74 6.71
C THR A 19 15.36 -18.32 5.42
N PRO A 20 15.22 -19.66 5.31
CA PRO A 20 14.61 -20.26 4.13
C PRO A 20 13.11 -19.92 4.01
N VAL A 21 12.65 -19.76 2.78
CA VAL A 21 11.24 -19.62 2.48
C VAL A 21 10.53 -20.95 2.70
N THR A 22 9.49 -20.93 3.54
CA THR A 22 8.72 -22.11 3.92
C THR A 22 7.23 -21.83 3.88
N LYS A 23 6.44 -22.89 3.78
CA LYS A 23 4.99 -22.81 3.76
C LYS A 23 4.48 -22.04 4.99
N LYS A 24 3.60 -21.04 4.76
CA LYS A 24 3.07 -20.14 5.80
C LYS A 24 4.15 -19.36 6.58
N HIS A 25 5.36 -19.23 6.02
CA HIS A 25 6.48 -18.51 6.61
C HIS A 25 6.86 -19.01 8.01
N ALA A 26 6.68 -20.31 8.29
CA ALA A 26 6.83 -20.90 9.62
C ALA A 26 8.25 -20.72 10.20
N ASP A 27 9.28 -20.89 9.37
CA ASP A 27 10.68 -20.75 9.79
C ASP A 27 11.03 -19.28 10.05
N LEU A 28 10.45 -18.35 9.28
CA LEU A 28 10.62 -16.92 9.49
C LEU A 28 9.98 -16.49 10.81
N LEU A 29 8.74 -16.90 11.07
CA LEU A 29 8.07 -16.63 12.34
C LEU A 29 8.84 -17.22 13.54
N THR A 30 9.36 -18.44 13.41
CA THR A 30 10.18 -19.08 14.46
C THR A 30 11.49 -18.34 14.69
N THR A 31 12.13 -17.89 13.61
CA THR A 31 13.35 -17.10 13.66
C THR A 31 13.12 -15.76 14.38
N PHE A 32 12.05 -15.03 14.03
CA PHE A 32 11.68 -13.81 14.75
C PHE A 32 11.40 -14.09 16.23
N ALA A 33 10.66 -15.16 16.54
CA ALA A 33 10.33 -15.53 17.92
C ALA A 33 11.55 -15.82 18.80
N THR A 34 12.59 -16.41 18.21
CA THR A 34 13.78 -16.89 18.93
C THR A 34 14.92 -15.87 18.94
N ARG A 35 15.07 -15.06 17.89
CA ARG A 35 16.26 -14.22 17.66
C ARG A 35 16.00 -12.70 17.72
N THR A 36 14.76 -12.27 17.94
CA THR A 36 14.39 -10.84 17.95
C THR A 36 13.44 -10.51 19.10
N ASP A 37 13.16 -9.23 19.30
CA ASP A 37 12.16 -8.76 20.27
C ASP A 37 10.71 -8.93 19.76
N TYR A 38 10.52 -9.25 18.48
CA TYR A 38 9.20 -9.45 17.88
C TYR A 38 8.65 -10.86 18.13
N ARG A 39 8.58 -11.26 19.41
CA ARG A 39 8.32 -12.67 19.79
C ARG A 39 6.95 -13.19 19.38
N SER A 40 5.97 -12.31 19.31
CA SER A 40 4.59 -12.60 18.93
C SER A 40 4.27 -12.17 17.50
N LEU A 41 5.27 -12.07 16.62
CA LEU A 41 5.07 -11.71 15.22
C LEU A 41 4.04 -12.64 14.57
N ARG A 42 3.12 -12.06 13.81
CA ARG A 42 2.08 -12.79 13.07
C ARG A 42 2.13 -12.43 11.60
N TYR A 43 1.99 -13.43 10.75
CA TYR A 43 1.77 -13.21 9.33
C TYR A 43 0.33 -12.73 9.08
N VAL A 44 0.18 -11.72 8.22
CA VAL A 44 -1.11 -11.05 7.95
C VAL A 44 -1.57 -11.32 6.52
N MET A 45 -0.77 -10.95 5.52
CA MET A 45 -1.15 -11.10 4.11
C MET A 45 0.07 -11.12 3.17
N THR A 46 -0.20 -11.43 1.90
CA THR A 46 0.73 -11.25 0.78
C THR A 46 0.12 -10.29 -0.23
N ARG A 47 0.94 -9.46 -0.86
CA ARG A 47 0.63 -8.70 -2.06
C ARG A 47 1.45 -9.22 -3.24
N ASP A 48 0.76 -9.53 -4.33
CA ASP A 48 1.30 -10.08 -5.58
C ASP A 48 1.07 -9.12 -6.77
N THR A 49 0.91 -7.82 -6.48
CA THR A 49 0.66 -6.77 -7.49
C THR A 49 1.94 -6.24 -8.15
N TYR A 50 3.10 -6.75 -7.75
CA TYR A 50 4.39 -6.29 -8.24
C TYR A 50 4.80 -7.12 -9.46
N GLY A 51 5.03 -6.44 -10.57
CA GLY A 51 5.60 -7.07 -11.76
C GLY A 51 7.01 -7.61 -11.48
N PRO A 52 7.49 -8.58 -12.28
CA PRO A 52 8.88 -9.00 -12.21
C PRO A 52 9.83 -7.82 -12.43
N SER A 53 10.96 -7.83 -11.71
CA SER A 53 12.01 -6.82 -11.87
C SER A 53 13.25 -7.47 -12.47
N PRO A 54 13.89 -6.86 -13.48
CA PRO A 54 15.11 -7.39 -14.06
C PRO A 54 16.23 -7.42 -13.00
N ALA A 55 16.99 -8.52 -13.02
CA ALA A 55 18.01 -8.83 -12.03
C ALA A 55 19.40 -8.88 -12.67
N ARG A 56 19.69 -9.93 -13.45
CA ARG A 56 21.02 -10.23 -14.01
C ARG A 56 20.92 -10.50 -15.50
N ILE A 57 22.08 -10.52 -16.17
CA ILE A 57 22.20 -10.90 -17.57
C ILE A 57 23.06 -12.15 -17.65
N ILE A 58 22.58 -13.16 -18.38
CA ILE A 58 23.26 -14.44 -18.57
C ILE A 58 23.35 -14.80 -20.05
N ASP A 59 24.31 -15.63 -20.42
CA ASP A 59 24.39 -16.22 -21.77
C ASP A 59 23.40 -17.38 -21.95
N ALA A 60 23.33 -17.93 -23.17
CA ALA A 60 22.46 -19.06 -23.50
C ALA A 60 22.79 -20.34 -22.72
N GLU A 61 24.04 -20.50 -22.26
CA GLU A 61 24.48 -21.61 -21.40
C GLU A 61 24.25 -21.34 -19.89
N GLY A 62 23.75 -20.16 -19.54
CA GLY A 62 23.47 -19.74 -18.16
C GLY A 62 24.68 -19.20 -17.40
N ARG A 63 25.77 -18.83 -18.08
CA ARG A 63 26.91 -18.15 -17.46
C ARG A 63 26.58 -16.67 -17.27
N GLU A 64 27.03 -16.10 -16.16
CA GLU A 64 26.78 -14.70 -15.85
C GLU A 64 27.59 -13.77 -16.77
N ILE A 65 26.89 -12.85 -17.45
CA ILE A 65 27.46 -11.75 -18.22
C ILE A 65 27.54 -10.50 -17.36
N SER A 66 26.47 -10.21 -16.60
CA SER A 66 26.44 -9.14 -15.61
C SER A 66 25.58 -9.51 -14.41
N PRO A 67 26.04 -9.24 -13.17
CA PRO A 67 25.26 -9.45 -11.95
C PRO A 67 24.19 -8.38 -11.72
N ASP A 68 24.20 -7.29 -12.49
CA ASP A 68 23.23 -6.20 -12.38
C ASP A 68 22.81 -5.73 -13.78
N TYR A 69 21.54 -5.97 -14.10
CA TYR A 69 20.92 -5.54 -15.35
C TYR A 69 21.01 -4.03 -15.55
N ARG A 70 20.66 -3.23 -14.53
CA ARG A 70 20.57 -1.77 -14.66
C ARG A 70 21.96 -1.16 -14.84
N ALA A 71 22.94 -1.65 -14.08
CA ALA A 71 24.32 -1.21 -14.22
C ALA A 71 24.88 -1.55 -15.61
N TRP A 72 24.56 -2.73 -16.15
CA TRP A 72 24.95 -3.11 -17.51
C TRP A 72 24.31 -2.20 -18.56
N ILE A 73 23.00 -1.94 -18.46
CA ILE A 73 22.29 -1.06 -19.39
C ILE A 73 22.87 0.35 -19.39
N GLU A 74 23.16 0.94 -18.22
CA GLU A 74 23.76 2.28 -18.18
C GLU A 74 25.17 2.29 -18.77
N ALA A 75 25.99 1.28 -18.49
CA ALA A 75 27.34 1.17 -19.05
C ALA A 75 27.31 1.03 -20.58
N GLU A 76 26.42 0.20 -21.12
CA GLU A 76 26.25 0.04 -22.56
C GLU A 76 25.71 1.32 -23.21
N LEU A 77 24.73 1.99 -22.60
CA LEU A 77 24.26 3.28 -23.08
C LEU A 77 25.40 4.31 -23.11
N GLU A 78 26.26 4.36 -22.09
CA GLU A 78 27.42 5.27 -22.06
C GLU A 78 28.40 4.97 -23.21
N VAL A 79 28.79 3.70 -23.39
CA VAL A 79 29.70 3.25 -24.46
C VAL A 79 29.12 3.55 -25.85
N HIS A 80 27.79 3.46 -25.98
CA HIS A 80 27.08 3.65 -27.25
C HIS A 80 26.49 5.07 -27.41
N GLY A 81 27.00 6.07 -26.69
CA GLY A 81 26.66 7.48 -26.89
C GLY A 81 25.19 7.82 -26.56
N GLY A 82 24.58 7.07 -25.64
CA GLY A 82 23.19 7.20 -25.23
C GLY A 82 22.17 6.61 -26.21
N SER A 83 22.61 5.86 -27.23
CA SER A 83 21.73 5.34 -28.28
C SER A 83 21.27 3.92 -27.99
N ALA A 84 19.99 3.76 -27.62
CA ALA A 84 19.35 2.44 -27.46
C ALA A 84 19.46 1.57 -28.72
N ARG A 85 19.38 2.17 -29.91
CA ARG A 85 19.55 1.45 -31.19
C ARG A 85 20.97 0.92 -31.37
N ALA A 86 21.99 1.66 -30.93
CA ALA A 86 23.37 1.22 -31.04
C ALA A 86 23.67 0.08 -30.06
N VAL A 87 23.15 0.15 -28.82
CA VAL A 87 23.17 -0.97 -27.86
C VAL A 87 22.49 -2.20 -28.46
N TRP A 88 21.31 -2.03 -29.06
CA TRP A 88 20.59 -3.11 -29.72
C TRP A 88 21.42 -3.75 -30.85
N LEU A 89 21.97 -2.96 -31.77
CA LEU A 89 22.80 -3.47 -32.87
C LEU A 89 24.02 -4.25 -32.39
N ALA A 90 24.63 -3.84 -31.26
CA ALA A 90 25.79 -4.51 -30.69
C ALA A 90 25.47 -5.89 -30.10
N HIS A 91 24.28 -6.05 -29.51
CA HIS A 91 23.96 -7.21 -28.67
C HIS A 91 22.76 -8.07 -29.14
N LYS A 92 22.03 -7.67 -30.20
CA LYS A 92 20.82 -8.40 -30.66
C LYS A 92 21.05 -9.86 -31.03
N ASP A 93 22.27 -10.22 -31.44
CA ASP A 93 22.64 -11.58 -31.85
C ASP A 93 23.47 -12.30 -30.77
N ALA A 94 23.69 -11.67 -29.61
CA ALA A 94 24.52 -12.23 -28.54
C ALA A 94 23.84 -13.39 -27.80
N GLY A 95 22.53 -13.57 -27.96
CA GLY A 95 21.76 -14.61 -27.29
C GLY A 95 21.67 -14.42 -25.77
N TYR A 96 21.89 -13.20 -25.28
CA TYR A 96 21.79 -12.89 -23.87
C TYR A 96 20.34 -13.02 -23.38
N LEU A 97 20.20 -13.59 -22.19
CA LEU A 97 18.94 -13.69 -21.47
C LEU A 97 18.96 -12.73 -20.29
N VAL A 98 17.79 -12.22 -19.93
CA VAL A 98 17.62 -11.44 -18.70
C VAL A 98 16.94 -12.32 -17.66
N THR A 99 17.52 -12.37 -16.47
CA THR A 99 16.84 -12.96 -15.31
C THR A 99 15.99 -11.91 -14.64
N GLU A 100 14.85 -12.34 -14.12
CA GLU A 100 13.87 -11.48 -13.45
C GLU A 100 13.53 -12.08 -12.10
N ASN A 101 13.27 -11.23 -11.11
CA ASN A 101 12.78 -11.66 -9.81
C ASN A 101 11.26 -11.53 -9.79
N ALA A 102 10.56 -12.64 -9.58
CA ALA A 102 9.16 -12.61 -9.18
C ALA A 102 9.10 -12.14 -7.73
N LEU A 103 8.26 -11.13 -7.46
CA LEU A 103 8.20 -10.43 -6.19
C LEU A 103 6.86 -10.67 -5.50
N LEU A 104 6.91 -11.19 -4.28
CA LEU A 104 5.78 -11.22 -3.36
C LEU A 104 6.13 -10.37 -2.14
N LEU A 105 5.23 -9.48 -1.73
CA LEU A 105 5.42 -8.69 -0.50
C LEU A 105 4.57 -9.27 0.63
N HIS A 106 5.23 -9.82 1.64
CA HIS A 106 4.59 -10.38 2.82
C HIS A 106 4.57 -9.37 3.95
N TYR A 107 3.40 -9.21 4.57
CA TYR A 107 3.24 -8.36 5.73
C TYR A 107 3.08 -9.18 7.01
N PHE A 108 3.79 -8.74 8.04
CA PHE A 108 3.76 -9.28 9.38
C PHE A 108 3.52 -8.15 10.38
N VAL A 109 2.92 -8.50 11.53
CA VAL A 109 2.67 -7.54 12.60
C VAL A 109 3.09 -8.09 13.95
N HIS A 110 3.69 -7.22 14.75
CA HIS A 110 3.93 -7.46 16.17
C HIS A 110 3.06 -6.50 16.97
N ASP A 111 1.94 -7.02 17.47
CA ASP A 111 0.96 -6.27 18.26
C ASP A 111 1.47 -6.09 19.70
N ARG A 112 1.60 -4.82 20.14
CA ARG A 112 2.04 -4.45 21.48
C ARG A 112 0.85 -4.19 22.43
N GLY A 113 -0.39 -4.35 21.96
CA GLY A 113 -1.60 -4.14 22.74
C GLY A 113 -1.93 -2.66 22.98
N GLY A 114 -2.95 -2.38 23.79
CA GLY A 114 -3.35 -1.00 24.12
C GLY A 114 -3.97 -0.27 22.94
N LYS A 115 -3.48 0.93 22.62
CA LYS A 115 -3.97 1.72 21.48
C LYS A 115 -3.86 0.95 20.15
N GLN A 116 -4.71 1.27 19.19
CA GLN A 116 -4.81 0.53 17.92
C GLN A 116 -3.65 0.80 16.96
N ASP A 117 -2.94 1.91 17.14
CA ASP A 117 -1.70 2.25 16.44
C ASP A 117 -0.44 1.63 17.08
N ASN A 118 -0.55 1.03 18.27
CA ASN A 118 0.58 0.48 19.02
C ASN A 118 0.97 -0.93 18.54
N PHE A 119 1.60 -0.99 17.37
CA PHE A 119 2.14 -2.21 16.80
C PHE A 119 3.32 -1.90 15.87
N VAL A 120 4.10 -2.93 15.54
CA VAL A 120 5.12 -2.86 14.50
C VAL A 120 4.61 -3.58 13.26
N GLN A 121 4.67 -2.92 12.11
CA GLN A 121 4.45 -3.54 10.81
C GLN A 121 5.81 -3.89 10.20
N ILE A 122 5.95 -5.11 9.69
CA ILE A 122 7.15 -5.60 9.02
C ILE A 122 6.73 -6.08 7.64
N ALA A 123 7.35 -5.54 6.58
CA ALA A 123 7.19 -6.08 5.24
C ALA A 123 8.47 -6.74 4.76
N VAL A 124 8.32 -7.90 4.11
CA VAL A 124 9.41 -8.76 3.66
C VAL A 124 9.11 -9.19 2.22
N TRP A 125 10.05 -8.92 1.33
CA TRP A 125 10.01 -9.47 -0.03
C TRP A 125 10.32 -10.96 0.01
N GLU A 126 9.55 -11.78 -0.68
CA GLU A 126 9.94 -13.09 -1.17
C GLU A 126 10.26 -12.96 -2.65
N GLU A 127 11.48 -13.32 -3.02
CA GLU A 127 12.03 -13.16 -4.36
C GLU A 127 12.37 -14.52 -4.95
N GLN A 128 11.80 -14.85 -6.11
CA GLN A 128 12.17 -16.02 -6.90
C GLN A 128 12.75 -15.56 -8.23
N GLU A 129 14.05 -15.79 -8.43
CA GLU A 129 14.71 -15.52 -9.71
C GLU A 129 14.23 -16.54 -10.75
N PHE A 130 13.98 -16.08 -11.97
CA PHE A 130 13.64 -16.92 -13.12
C PHE A 130 14.17 -16.31 -14.42
N VAL A 131 14.12 -17.07 -15.50
CA VAL A 131 14.39 -16.61 -16.87
C VAL A 131 13.30 -17.12 -17.80
N GLU A 132 12.75 -16.23 -18.63
CA GLU A 132 11.68 -16.57 -19.59
C GLU A 132 11.79 -15.84 -20.94
N ARG A 133 12.85 -15.05 -21.15
CA ARG A 133 13.04 -14.27 -22.39
C ARG A 133 14.48 -13.87 -22.66
N GLU A 134 14.75 -13.53 -23.92
CA GLU A 134 15.97 -12.83 -24.33
C GLU A 134 16.00 -11.39 -23.81
N LEU A 135 17.21 -10.86 -23.67
CA LEU A 135 17.50 -9.50 -23.21
C LEU A 135 16.94 -8.46 -24.19
N LEU A 136 17.12 -8.72 -25.49
CA LEU A 136 16.78 -7.82 -26.58
C LEU A 136 16.04 -8.62 -27.68
N PRO A 137 15.13 -7.98 -28.43
CA PRO A 137 14.53 -8.62 -29.60
C PRO A 137 15.59 -8.85 -30.70
N ARG A 138 15.46 -9.93 -31.46
CA ARG A 138 16.38 -10.22 -32.58
C ARG A 138 16.09 -9.41 -33.84
N THR A 139 14.84 -8.95 -33.98
CA THR A 139 14.35 -8.20 -35.15
C THR A 139 13.66 -6.91 -34.71
N ASP A 140 13.46 -5.99 -35.64
CA ASP A 140 12.79 -4.71 -35.42
C ASP A 140 11.29 -4.73 -35.77
N SER A 141 10.71 -5.92 -36.00
CA SER A 141 9.37 -6.09 -36.57
C SER A 141 8.24 -5.52 -35.71
N TRP A 142 8.45 -5.42 -34.40
CA TRP A 142 7.46 -4.92 -33.43
C TRP A 142 7.91 -3.63 -32.73
N GLY A 143 8.92 -2.94 -33.29
CA GLY A 143 9.56 -1.78 -32.67
C GLY A 143 10.77 -2.17 -31.82
N LEU A 144 11.70 -1.22 -31.67
CA LEU A 144 12.91 -1.39 -30.86
C LEU A 144 12.77 -0.69 -29.50
N PRO A 145 13.46 -1.17 -28.45
CA PRO A 145 13.59 -0.44 -27.19
C PRO A 145 14.01 1.02 -27.42
N ASP A 146 13.35 1.94 -26.73
CA ASP A 146 13.96 3.23 -26.45
C ASP A 146 14.84 3.18 -25.18
N VAL A 147 15.47 4.30 -24.85
CA VAL A 147 16.34 4.38 -23.65
C VAL A 147 15.55 4.16 -22.36
N THR A 148 14.29 4.60 -22.33
CA THR A 148 13.39 4.43 -21.19
C THR A 148 13.06 2.96 -21.02
N ASP A 149 12.73 2.26 -22.11
CA ASP A 149 12.39 0.84 -22.08
C ASP A 149 13.56 -0.01 -21.57
N LEU A 150 14.78 0.27 -22.05
CA LEU A 150 16.00 -0.39 -21.57
C LEU A 150 16.23 -0.15 -20.07
N ARG A 151 15.99 1.07 -19.58
CA ARG A 151 16.17 1.38 -18.15
C ARG A 151 15.16 0.69 -17.25
N HIS A 152 13.92 0.54 -17.71
CA HIS A 152 12.86 -0.12 -16.96
C HIS A 152 12.90 -1.65 -17.10
N GLY A 153 13.50 -2.16 -18.17
CA GLY A 153 13.53 -3.58 -18.50
C GLY A 153 12.18 -4.14 -18.92
N SER A 154 11.34 -3.33 -19.59
CA SER A 154 9.99 -3.71 -19.98
C SER A 154 9.96 -5.01 -20.80
N SER A 155 9.08 -5.94 -20.41
CA SER A 155 8.85 -7.24 -21.09
C SER A 155 8.04 -7.11 -22.39
N SER A 156 7.53 -5.91 -22.72
CA SER A 156 6.69 -5.67 -23.89
C SER A 156 7.43 -5.65 -25.23
N MET A 157 8.75 -5.82 -25.24
CA MET A 157 9.61 -5.48 -26.38
C MET A 157 9.90 -6.65 -27.33
N GLY A 158 8.88 -7.38 -27.79
CA GLY A 158 9.02 -8.36 -28.88
C GLY A 158 10.16 -9.38 -28.74
N ALA A 159 10.71 -9.53 -27.54
CA ALA A 159 11.85 -10.37 -27.25
C ALA A 159 11.39 -11.82 -27.28
N GLU A 160 12.22 -12.68 -27.84
CA GLU A 160 11.89 -14.10 -27.94
C GLU A 160 11.68 -14.65 -26.53
N GLN A 161 10.52 -15.28 -26.32
CA GLN A 161 10.19 -15.95 -25.07
C GLN A 161 10.71 -17.39 -25.11
N CYS A 162 11.15 -17.87 -23.96
CA CYS A 162 11.48 -19.28 -23.75
C CYS A 162 10.62 -19.87 -22.63
N GLU A 163 10.69 -21.19 -22.46
CA GLU A 163 10.04 -21.84 -21.33
C GLU A 163 10.62 -21.26 -20.02
N ARG A 164 9.73 -20.80 -19.14
CA ARG A 164 10.11 -20.20 -17.86
C ARG A 164 10.87 -21.22 -17.00
N ARG A 165 12.07 -20.84 -16.59
CA ARG A 165 12.91 -21.65 -15.69
C ARG A 165 13.22 -20.86 -14.42
N SER A 166 12.85 -21.41 -13.27
CA SER A 166 13.24 -20.86 -11.97
C SER A 166 14.72 -21.10 -11.72
N LEU A 167 15.42 -20.08 -11.21
CA LEU A 167 16.82 -20.11 -10.86
C LEU A 167 16.96 -20.06 -9.34
N GLY A 168 17.55 -21.11 -8.76
CA GLY A 168 17.73 -21.22 -7.31
C GLY A 168 16.42 -21.37 -6.53
N GLN A 169 16.53 -21.25 -5.21
CA GLN A 169 15.41 -21.28 -4.27
C GLN A 169 14.90 -19.86 -3.99
N PRO A 170 13.62 -19.69 -3.63
CA PRO A 170 13.10 -18.39 -3.25
C PRO A 170 13.77 -17.91 -1.96
N ARG A 171 13.98 -16.59 -1.85
CA ARG A 171 14.69 -15.96 -0.72
C ARG A 171 13.91 -14.79 -0.16
N TYR A 172 14.07 -14.53 1.13
CA TYR A 172 13.53 -13.32 1.73
C TYR A 172 14.50 -12.14 1.63
N ARG A 173 13.96 -10.93 1.53
CA ARG A 173 14.69 -9.68 1.74
C ARG A 173 13.82 -8.73 2.56
N LEU A 174 14.36 -8.23 3.67
CA LEU A 174 13.66 -7.27 4.51
C LEU A 174 13.37 -5.99 3.70
N HIS A 175 12.12 -5.54 3.71
CA HIS A 175 11.70 -4.34 2.99
C HIS A 175 11.59 -3.13 3.91
N GLU A 176 10.80 -3.26 4.97
CA GLU A 176 10.49 -2.18 5.91
C GLU A 176 10.15 -2.76 7.30
N VAL A 177 10.48 -2.00 8.34
CA VAL A 177 10.08 -2.26 9.73
C VAL A 177 9.62 -0.94 10.33
N ILE A 178 8.32 -0.77 10.54
CA ILE A 178 7.72 0.51 10.93
C ILE A 178 7.07 0.39 12.30
N ASP A 179 7.45 1.28 13.22
CA ASP A 179 6.71 1.53 14.46
C ASP A 179 5.50 2.42 14.13
N MET A 180 4.31 1.82 14.04
CA MET A 180 3.11 2.52 13.57
C MET A 180 2.61 3.58 14.54
N GLN A 181 2.93 3.47 15.83
CA GLN A 181 2.61 4.50 16.81
C GLN A 181 3.49 5.73 16.60
N ARG A 182 4.81 5.54 16.46
CA ARG A 182 5.72 6.66 16.15
C ARG A 182 5.41 7.30 14.80
N PHE A 183 5.06 6.49 13.80
CA PHE A 183 4.63 6.98 12.50
C PHE A 183 3.38 7.87 12.65
N ALA A 184 2.35 7.39 13.33
CA ALA A 184 1.10 8.11 13.53
C ALA A 184 1.29 9.41 14.33
N GLU A 185 2.10 9.39 15.38
CA GLU A 185 2.45 10.57 16.18
C GLU A 185 3.19 11.63 15.36
N LEU A 186 4.15 11.22 14.53
CA LEU A 186 4.87 12.14 13.65
C LEU A 186 3.95 12.71 12.56
N ALA A 187 3.14 11.87 11.93
CA ALA A 187 2.23 12.29 10.87
C ALA A 187 1.18 13.28 11.38
N GLU A 188 0.60 13.01 12.55
CA GLU A 188 -0.34 13.90 13.23
C GLU A 188 0.30 15.24 13.59
N LYS A 189 1.52 15.23 14.13
CA LYS A 189 2.26 16.47 14.42
C LYS A 189 2.48 17.31 13.16
N LEU A 190 3.00 16.70 12.10
CA LEU A 190 3.26 17.40 10.82
C LEU A 190 1.96 17.93 10.20
N TYR A 191 0.88 17.14 10.28
CA TYR A 191 -0.44 17.59 9.87
C TYR A 191 -0.90 18.81 10.66
N LEU A 192 -0.85 18.79 12.00
CA LEU A 192 -1.31 19.89 12.84
C LEU A 192 -0.51 21.18 12.63
N ASP A 193 0.82 21.07 12.48
CA ASP A 193 1.67 22.23 12.19
C ASP A 193 1.29 22.87 10.85
N ARG A 194 1.12 22.05 9.81
CA ARG A 194 0.69 22.50 8.48
C ARG A 194 -0.74 23.04 8.48
N HIS A 195 -1.65 22.37 9.19
CA HIS A 195 -3.06 22.75 9.30
C HIS A 195 -3.20 24.11 9.98
N ARG A 196 -2.43 24.37 11.04
CA ARG A 196 -2.36 25.70 11.66
C ARG A 196 -1.89 26.76 10.66
N VAL A 197 -0.76 26.53 9.98
CA VAL A 197 -0.18 27.50 9.03
C VAL A 197 -1.12 27.75 7.84
N ARG A 198 -1.77 26.71 7.32
CA ARG A 198 -2.75 26.84 6.23
C ARG A 198 -4.00 27.57 6.69
N GLY A 199 -4.49 27.31 7.90
CA GLY A 199 -5.68 27.96 8.46
C GLY A 199 -5.56 29.48 8.51
N ASP A 200 -4.35 29.99 8.80
CA ASP A 200 -4.08 31.43 8.92
C ASP A 200 -3.84 32.12 7.56
N ARG A 201 -3.81 31.37 6.44
CA ARG A 201 -3.68 31.97 5.11
C ARG A 201 -4.92 32.79 4.78
N ARG A 202 -4.70 34.02 4.31
CA ARG A 202 -5.78 34.90 3.86
C ARG A 202 -6.17 34.62 2.42
N VAL A 203 -7.47 34.62 2.19
CA VAL A 203 -8.12 34.50 0.89
C VAL A 203 -9.10 35.66 0.72
N ILE A 204 -9.40 35.99 -0.54
CA ILE A 204 -10.43 36.98 -0.88
C ILE A 204 -11.62 36.20 -1.40
N GLU A 205 -12.72 36.27 -0.67
CA GLU A 205 -14.00 35.77 -1.16
C GLU A 205 -14.69 36.88 -1.94
N THR A 206 -15.08 36.57 -3.17
CA THR A 206 -15.80 37.48 -4.05
C THR A 206 -17.20 36.95 -4.26
N ASP A 207 -18.22 37.73 -3.88
CA ASP A 207 -19.59 37.43 -4.23
C ASP A 207 -19.76 37.60 -5.75
N CYS A 208 -20.03 36.50 -6.45
CA CYS A 208 -20.12 36.51 -7.91
C CYS A 208 -21.34 37.30 -8.45
N SER A 209 -22.32 37.61 -7.60
CA SER A 209 -23.54 38.33 -7.96
C SER A 209 -23.46 39.84 -7.70
N THR A 210 -22.79 40.25 -6.61
CA THR A 210 -22.67 41.66 -6.21
C THR A 210 -21.30 42.26 -6.51
N GLY A 211 -20.27 41.41 -6.70
CA GLY A 211 -18.88 41.82 -6.85
C GLY A 211 -18.22 42.26 -5.54
N GLU A 212 -18.92 42.15 -4.41
CA GLU A 212 -18.38 42.49 -3.09
C GLU A 212 -17.24 41.54 -2.73
N GLN A 213 -16.17 42.09 -2.16
CA GLN A 213 -14.99 41.34 -1.74
C GLN A 213 -14.81 41.42 -0.23
N ARG A 214 -14.60 40.27 0.40
CA ARG A 214 -14.21 40.19 1.81
C ARG A 214 -12.92 39.38 1.97
N SER A 215 -12.02 39.85 2.83
CA SER A 215 -10.81 39.12 3.19
C SER A 215 -11.07 38.28 4.43
N LEU A 216 -10.87 36.97 4.31
CA LEU A 216 -11.05 35.99 5.37
C LEU A 216 -9.83 35.08 5.43
N THR A 217 -9.62 34.42 6.56
CA THR A 217 -8.69 33.30 6.66
C THR A 217 -9.32 32.01 6.11
N ILE A 218 -8.51 31.04 5.71
CA ILE A 218 -9.01 29.71 5.32
C ILE A 218 -9.83 29.09 6.46
N ARG A 219 -9.41 29.30 7.71
CA ARG A 219 -10.13 28.87 8.92
C ARG A 219 -11.55 29.45 9.00
N GLU A 220 -11.70 30.75 8.76
CA GLU A 220 -13.02 31.41 8.77
C GLU A 220 -13.89 30.98 7.58
N LEU A 221 -13.27 30.71 6.43
CA LEU A 221 -13.96 30.26 5.22
C LEU A 221 -14.46 28.82 5.32
N THR A 222 -13.81 27.98 6.13
CA THR A 222 -14.05 26.53 6.16
C THR A 222 -14.77 26.13 7.47
N PRO A 223 -16.07 25.79 7.42
CA PRO A 223 -16.78 25.30 8.60
C PRO A 223 -16.09 24.09 9.23
N GLY A 224 -15.92 24.11 10.55
CA GLY A 224 -15.31 22.99 11.29
C GLY A 224 -13.81 22.81 11.08
N TYR A 225 -13.09 23.79 10.52
CA TYR A 225 -11.65 23.70 10.26
C TYR A 225 -10.85 23.22 11.47
N ASP A 226 -11.11 23.77 12.66
CA ASP A 226 -10.44 23.41 13.92
C ASP A 226 -10.73 21.99 14.42
N GLN A 227 -11.81 21.36 13.93
CA GLN A 227 -12.19 20.01 14.31
C GLN A 227 -11.60 18.95 13.38
N MET A 228 -11.00 19.39 12.26
CA MET A 228 -10.33 18.49 11.33
C MET A 228 -9.08 17.89 11.97
N GLN A 229 -8.91 16.59 11.77
CA GLN A 229 -7.78 15.83 12.25
C GLN A 229 -7.14 15.06 11.09
N TRP A 230 -5.90 14.63 11.28
CA TRP A 230 -5.22 13.78 10.30
C TRP A 230 -6.02 12.49 10.09
N SER A 231 -6.28 12.14 8.83
CA SER A 231 -7.11 10.99 8.46
C SER A 231 -6.60 9.67 9.05
N GLY A 232 -5.27 9.50 9.15
CA GLY A 232 -4.69 8.30 9.75
C GLY A 232 -4.99 8.15 11.24
N ARG A 233 -4.94 9.25 12.02
CA ARG A 233 -5.33 9.25 13.45
C ARG A 233 -6.79 8.86 13.58
N ARG A 234 -7.64 9.53 12.80
CA ARG A 234 -9.08 9.28 12.78
C ARG A 234 -9.42 7.82 12.46
N PHE A 235 -8.70 7.19 11.54
CA PHE A 235 -8.94 5.78 11.20
C PHE A 235 -8.76 4.87 12.44
N PHE A 236 -7.71 5.09 13.23
CA PHE A 236 -7.48 4.33 14.47
C PHE A 236 -8.51 4.65 15.56
N ASP A 237 -8.98 5.90 15.64
CA ASP A 237 -10.00 6.31 16.60
C ASP A 237 -11.38 5.75 16.22
N ASP A 238 -11.76 5.82 14.94
CA ASP A 238 -12.97 5.20 14.40
C ASP A 238 -12.95 3.68 14.61
N TRP A 239 -11.79 3.02 14.42
CA TRP A 239 -11.62 1.62 14.78
C TRP A 239 -11.87 1.37 16.26
N THR A 240 -11.22 2.15 17.14
CA THR A 240 -11.33 2.03 18.59
C THR A 240 -12.77 2.21 19.07
N ASP A 241 -13.48 3.19 18.51
CA ASP A 241 -14.85 3.51 18.89
C ASP A 241 -15.88 2.52 18.34
N SER A 242 -15.60 1.84 17.24
CA SER A 242 -16.51 0.90 16.59
C SER A 242 -16.78 -0.38 17.41
N SER A 243 -17.84 -1.09 17.04
CA SER A 243 -18.15 -2.43 17.55
C SER A 243 -16.99 -3.42 17.40
N ALA A 244 -16.20 -3.32 16.32
CA ALA A 244 -15.03 -4.19 16.12
C ALA A 244 -13.96 -3.91 17.19
N GLY A 245 -13.55 -2.64 17.35
CA GLY A 245 -12.56 -2.26 18.35
C GLY A 245 -13.01 -2.55 19.77
N ARG A 246 -14.28 -2.27 20.10
CA ARG A 246 -14.87 -2.55 21.43
C ARG A 246 -14.95 -4.03 21.76
N ARG A 247 -15.09 -4.90 20.76
CA ARG A 247 -15.02 -6.37 20.91
C ARG A 247 -13.59 -6.88 21.14
N GLY A 248 -12.60 -5.99 21.05
CA GLY A 248 -11.18 -6.32 21.23
C GLY A 248 -10.48 -6.70 19.92
N GLU A 249 -11.09 -6.49 18.76
CA GLU A 249 -10.42 -6.71 17.48
C GLU A 249 -9.25 -5.75 17.32
N ARG A 250 -8.13 -6.28 16.83
CA ARG A 250 -6.88 -5.55 16.64
C ARG A 250 -6.78 -5.16 15.18
N VAL A 251 -6.72 -3.86 14.89
CA VAL A 251 -6.73 -3.34 13.51
C VAL A 251 -5.58 -3.92 12.68
N CYS A 252 -4.39 -4.06 13.28
CA CYS A 252 -3.19 -4.59 12.64
C CYS A 252 -3.29 -6.07 12.24
N GLN A 253 -4.27 -6.81 12.76
CA GLN A 253 -4.53 -8.20 12.35
C GLN A 253 -5.50 -8.28 11.16
N ARG A 254 -6.16 -7.17 10.82
CA ARG A 254 -7.22 -7.09 9.82
C ARG A 254 -6.87 -6.17 8.65
N TRP A 255 -5.95 -5.22 8.86
CA TRP A 255 -5.37 -4.33 7.85
C TRP A 255 -3.86 -4.24 7.98
N THR A 256 -3.19 -4.03 6.85
CA THR A 256 -1.86 -3.42 6.79
C THR A 256 -1.98 -2.00 6.27
N PHE A 257 -0.91 -1.23 6.39
CA PHE A 257 -0.90 0.19 6.07
C PHE A 257 0.23 0.47 5.11
N ASN A 258 -0.09 0.83 3.87
CA ASN A 258 0.90 1.28 2.91
C ASN A 258 1.29 2.72 3.25
N THR A 259 2.39 2.90 3.96
CA THR A 259 2.83 4.22 4.44
C THR A 259 3.50 5.02 3.35
N GLN A 260 3.21 6.32 3.31
CA GLN A 260 3.86 7.28 2.44
C GLN A 260 4.51 8.36 3.30
N ASP A 261 5.69 8.79 2.87
CA ASP A 261 6.47 9.84 3.50
C ASP A 261 7.28 10.52 2.41
N TYR A 262 6.79 11.68 1.98
CA TYR A 262 7.38 12.45 0.91
C TYR A 262 7.49 13.92 1.32
N VAL A 263 8.39 14.63 0.65
CA VAL A 263 8.49 16.08 0.75
C VAL A 263 7.86 16.66 -0.51
N ASP A 264 6.90 17.56 -0.35
CA ASP A 264 6.24 18.21 -1.47
C ASP A 264 7.17 19.22 -2.16
N GLN A 265 6.69 19.83 -3.25
CA GLN A 265 7.47 20.81 -4.01
C GLN A 265 7.79 22.08 -3.21
N GLN A 266 7.06 22.33 -2.13
CA GLN A 266 7.22 23.48 -1.24
C GLN A 266 8.22 23.18 -0.11
N GLY A 267 8.71 21.93 0.00
CA GLY A 267 9.62 21.51 1.05
C GLY A 267 8.90 21.00 2.31
N ASP A 268 7.58 20.89 2.29
CA ASP A 268 6.80 20.40 3.42
C ASP A 268 6.77 18.87 3.39
N ARG A 269 7.22 18.24 4.49
CA ARG A 269 7.14 16.78 4.65
C ARG A 269 5.72 16.37 5.01
N GLU A 270 5.16 15.43 4.27
CA GLU A 270 3.84 14.87 4.49
C GLU A 270 3.92 13.35 4.69
N LEU A 271 3.22 12.89 5.73
CA LEU A 271 3.05 11.48 6.04
C LEU A 271 1.57 11.11 5.94
N SER A 272 1.32 9.99 5.27
CA SER A 272 -0.01 9.40 5.13
C SER A 272 0.11 7.88 5.06
N PHE A 273 -1.02 7.18 5.12
CA PHE A 273 -1.05 5.78 4.74
C PHE A 273 -2.34 5.47 4.00
N VAL A 274 -2.29 4.41 3.20
CA VAL A 274 -3.47 3.79 2.61
C VAL A 274 -3.69 2.45 3.32
N PRO A 275 -4.81 2.27 4.06
CA PRO A 275 -5.11 0.97 4.67
C PRO A 275 -5.34 -0.07 3.56
N GLN A 276 -4.98 -1.32 3.84
CA GLN A 276 -5.20 -2.42 2.91
C GLN A 276 -5.75 -3.62 3.67
N TRP A 277 -6.89 -4.17 3.25
CA TRP A 277 -7.51 -5.30 3.95
C TRP A 277 -6.66 -6.57 3.88
N ALA A 278 -6.63 -7.32 4.97
CA ALA A 278 -5.85 -8.54 5.16
C ALA A 278 -6.61 -9.84 4.92
N HIS A 279 -7.86 -9.79 4.48
CA HIS A 279 -8.62 -11.01 4.31
C HIS A 279 -8.02 -11.86 3.18
N THR A 280 -7.87 -13.15 3.45
CA THR A 280 -7.34 -14.14 2.49
C THR A 280 -8.44 -14.93 1.79
N ARG A 281 -9.70 -14.71 2.17
CA ARG A 281 -10.87 -15.39 1.60
C ARG A 281 -11.42 -14.60 0.43
N LYS A 282 -11.89 -15.26 -0.62
CA LYS A 282 -12.62 -14.56 -1.69
C LYS A 282 -13.94 -13.99 -1.13
N VAL A 283 -14.01 -12.68 -0.96
CA VAL A 283 -15.22 -11.96 -0.57
C VAL A 283 -15.81 -11.31 -1.81
N ALA A 284 -17.07 -11.62 -2.10
CA ALA A 284 -17.76 -11.00 -3.23
C ALA A 284 -18.20 -9.58 -2.88
N GLU A 285 -18.01 -8.67 -3.83
CA GLU A 285 -18.57 -7.32 -3.80
C GLU A 285 -20.10 -7.36 -3.66
N LEU A 286 -20.65 -6.42 -2.89
CA LEU A 286 -22.10 -6.22 -2.78
C LEU A 286 -22.63 -5.52 -4.04
N LYS A 287 -23.01 -6.32 -5.05
CA LYS A 287 -23.62 -5.85 -6.29
C LYS A 287 -25.15 -5.76 -6.20
N ASN A 288 -25.73 -5.01 -7.15
CA ASN A 288 -27.18 -4.89 -7.36
C ASN A 288 -27.95 -4.46 -6.10
N THR A 289 -27.41 -3.46 -5.40
CA THR A 289 -28.02 -2.94 -4.16
C THR A 289 -28.90 -1.71 -4.37
N ARG A 290 -28.90 -1.13 -5.59
CA ARG A 290 -29.59 0.13 -5.89
C ARG A 290 -31.09 0.04 -5.63
N ASP A 291 -31.72 -1.05 -6.07
CA ASP A 291 -33.19 -1.21 -6.00
C ASP A 291 -33.67 -1.89 -4.71
N LEU A 292 -32.75 -2.24 -3.81
CA LEU A 292 -33.11 -2.81 -2.51
C LEU A 292 -33.72 -1.72 -1.64
N ASP A 293 -34.74 -2.05 -0.85
CA ASP A 293 -35.14 -1.21 0.28
C ASP A 293 -34.03 -1.18 1.35
N VAL A 294 -34.12 -0.23 2.29
CA VAL A 294 -33.04 -0.02 3.26
C VAL A 294 -32.85 -1.17 4.25
N TYR A 295 -33.93 -1.89 4.61
CA TYR A 295 -33.83 -3.06 5.48
C TYR A 295 -33.14 -4.22 4.76
N SER A 296 -33.48 -4.44 3.50
CA SER A 296 -32.81 -5.44 2.65
C SER A 296 -31.34 -5.11 2.43
N LEU A 297 -30.98 -3.84 2.21
CA LEU A 297 -29.59 -3.40 2.11
C LEU A 297 -28.85 -3.66 3.42
N TYR A 298 -29.38 -3.20 4.55
CA TYR A 298 -28.76 -3.36 5.86
C TYR A 298 -28.61 -4.84 6.25
N GLY A 299 -29.59 -5.68 5.90
CA GLY A 299 -29.50 -7.13 6.07
C GLY A 299 -28.33 -7.74 5.28
N LYS A 300 -28.07 -7.29 4.04
CA LYS A 300 -26.89 -7.72 3.26
C LYS A 300 -25.57 -7.25 3.86
N LEU A 301 -25.52 -6.03 4.39
CA LEU A 301 -24.33 -5.51 5.08
C LEU A 301 -24.05 -6.27 6.38
N THR A 302 -25.09 -6.65 7.11
CA THR A 302 -24.96 -7.50 8.30
C THR A 302 -24.45 -8.90 7.94
N GLN A 303 -24.96 -9.50 6.85
CA GLN A 303 -24.41 -10.77 6.33
C GLN A 303 -22.96 -10.63 5.85
N PHE A 304 -22.56 -9.45 5.36
CA PHE A 304 -21.17 -9.18 5.02
C PHE A 304 -20.28 -9.21 6.27
N ASP A 305 -20.71 -8.55 7.36
CA ASP A 305 -20.01 -8.60 8.65
C ASP A 305 -19.82 -10.03 9.16
N GLU A 306 -20.86 -10.87 9.07
CA GLU A 306 -20.80 -12.29 9.44
C GLU A 306 -19.75 -13.05 8.62
N ARG A 307 -19.66 -12.78 7.30
CA ARG A 307 -18.67 -13.41 6.41
C ARG A 307 -17.24 -12.97 6.72
N ILE A 308 -17.04 -11.70 7.07
CA ILE A 308 -15.74 -11.17 7.50
C ILE A 308 -15.38 -11.67 8.92
N GLY A 309 -16.39 -11.97 9.73
CA GLY A 309 -16.24 -12.45 11.10
C GLY A 309 -15.93 -11.35 12.10
N MET A 310 -16.45 -10.13 11.87
CA MET A 310 -16.44 -9.05 12.85
C MET A 310 -17.60 -8.08 12.58
N PRO A 311 -18.19 -7.48 13.64
CA PRO A 311 -19.25 -6.50 13.46
C PRO A 311 -18.70 -5.22 12.82
N PHE A 312 -19.56 -4.49 12.10
CA PHE A 312 -19.25 -3.21 11.49
C PHE A 312 -18.08 -3.27 10.48
N ALA A 313 -17.83 -4.44 9.90
CA ALA A 313 -16.82 -4.63 8.86
C ALA A 313 -17.18 -3.84 7.60
N TRP A 314 -18.46 -3.87 7.19
CA TRP A 314 -18.91 -3.20 5.98
C TRP A 314 -18.52 -1.71 5.94
N TYR A 315 -18.48 -1.03 7.09
CA TYR A 315 -18.04 0.37 7.19
C TYR A 315 -16.57 0.52 6.75
N PHE A 316 -15.65 -0.21 7.39
CA PHE A 316 -14.22 -0.12 7.07
C PHE A 316 -13.88 -0.61 5.66
N TYR A 317 -14.63 -1.58 5.15
CA TYR A 317 -14.51 -2.03 3.76
C TYR A 317 -15.07 -1.03 2.75
N GLY A 318 -16.06 -0.23 3.18
CA GLY A 318 -16.65 0.82 2.36
C GLY A 318 -15.76 2.05 2.20
N LEU A 319 -14.77 2.24 3.07
CA LEU A 319 -13.84 3.38 3.01
C LEU A 319 -13.00 3.44 1.73
N HIS A 320 -12.75 2.30 1.06
CA HIS A 320 -12.06 2.25 -0.23
C HIS A 320 -13.01 2.10 -1.43
N GLY A 321 -14.29 1.82 -1.20
CA GLY A 321 -15.26 1.74 -2.29
C GLY A 321 -15.15 0.51 -3.19
N ASP A 322 -14.41 -0.55 -2.84
CA ASP A 322 -14.31 -1.75 -3.69
C ASP A 322 -15.41 -2.78 -3.42
N LEU A 323 -15.45 -3.37 -2.21
CA LEU A 323 -16.39 -4.44 -1.85
C LEU A 323 -17.74 -3.91 -1.34
N VAL A 324 -17.71 -2.74 -0.71
CA VAL A 324 -18.85 -1.96 -0.27
C VAL A 324 -18.65 -0.56 -0.85
N LYS A 325 -19.70 0.04 -1.41
CA LYS A 325 -19.62 1.38 -2.03
C LYS A 325 -20.05 2.47 -1.05
N SER A 326 -19.52 3.69 -1.17
CA SER A 326 -19.90 4.82 -0.32
C SER A 326 -21.42 5.07 -0.33
N GLY A 327 -22.06 4.99 -1.50
CA GLY A 327 -23.51 5.15 -1.62
C GLY A 327 -24.34 4.09 -0.86
N GLN A 328 -23.76 2.94 -0.53
CA GLN A 328 -24.42 1.97 0.37
C GLN A 328 -24.35 2.44 1.82
N MET A 329 -23.23 3.05 2.22
CA MET A 329 -23.02 3.60 3.57
C MET A 329 -23.86 4.86 3.80
N GLU A 330 -23.91 5.77 2.81
CA GLU A 330 -24.75 6.98 2.82
C GLU A 330 -26.22 6.63 3.09
N ARG A 331 -26.76 5.63 2.37
CA ARG A 331 -28.14 5.17 2.57
C ARG A 331 -28.41 4.59 3.96
N VAL A 332 -27.42 3.95 4.59
CA VAL A 332 -27.54 3.47 5.97
C VAL A 332 -27.52 4.65 6.94
N LEU A 333 -26.68 5.66 6.71
CA LEU A 333 -26.62 6.87 7.52
C LEU A 333 -27.94 7.64 7.47
N GLU A 334 -28.46 7.91 6.28
CA GLU A 334 -29.77 8.56 6.08
C GLU A 334 -30.90 7.81 6.79
N ALA A 335 -30.92 6.49 6.68
CA ALA A 335 -31.92 5.67 7.33
C ALA A 335 -31.77 5.60 8.86
N ALA A 336 -30.54 5.69 9.37
CA ALA A 336 -30.31 5.80 10.81
C ALA A 336 -30.81 7.14 11.35
N GLU A 337 -30.58 8.23 10.63
CA GLU A 337 -31.08 9.57 10.96
C GLU A 337 -32.61 9.67 10.88
N ALA A 338 -33.22 8.96 9.94
CA ALA A 338 -34.67 8.82 9.83
C ALA A 338 -35.29 7.86 10.86
N GLY A 339 -34.48 7.20 11.70
CA GLY A 339 -34.95 6.22 12.69
C GLY A 339 -35.46 4.90 12.11
N LEU A 340 -35.15 4.61 10.83
CA LEU A 340 -35.51 3.36 10.15
C LEU A 340 -34.54 2.22 10.46
N ILE A 341 -33.25 2.53 10.63
CA ILE A 341 -32.21 1.57 11.02
C ILE A 341 -31.66 1.97 12.38
N VAL A 342 -31.58 1.03 13.31
CA VAL A 342 -30.97 1.24 14.63
C VAL A 342 -29.59 0.60 14.64
N LEU A 343 -28.55 1.44 14.64
CA LEU A 343 -27.16 1.03 14.87
C LEU A 343 -26.85 1.12 16.37
N PRO A 344 -25.87 0.34 16.87
CA PRO A 344 -25.24 0.68 18.15
C PRO A 344 -24.76 2.14 18.13
N GLU A 345 -25.03 2.88 19.20
CA GLU A 345 -24.76 4.32 19.28
C GLU A 345 -23.32 4.70 18.90
N HIS A 346 -22.34 3.88 19.27
CA HIS A 346 -20.94 4.11 18.93
C HIS A 346 -20.64 3.91 17.43
N ASP A 347 -21.29 2.95 16.77
CA ASP A 347 -21.15 2.72 15.32
C ASP A 347 -21.84 3.84 14.52
N TYR A 348 -23.01 4.30 14.99
CA TYR A 348 -23.68 5.46 14.42
C TYR A 348 -22.79 6.70 14.46
N ARG A 349 -22.14 6.99 15.60
CA ARG A 349 -21.20 8.12 15.72
C ARG A 349 -20.05 8.03 14.73
N VAL A 350 -19.46 6.85 14.57
CA VAL A 350 -18.39 6.62 13.58
C VAL A 350 -18.90 6.88 12.16
N LEU A 351 -20.05 6.31 11.80
CA LEU A 351 -20.68 6.51 10.48
C LEU A 351 -21.05 7.99 10.23
N ARG A 352 -21.56 8.69 11.24
CA ARG A 352 -21.93 10.09 11.14
C ARG A 352 -20.70 10.98 10.93
N ARG A 353 -19.61 10.75 11.69
CA ARG A 353 -18.33 11.44 11.45
C ARG A 353 -17.83 11.23 10.02
N TRP A 354 -18.05 10.05 9.46
CA TRP A 354 -17.77 9.76 8.04
C TRP A 354 -18.66 10.51 7.06
N GLY A 355 -19.96 10.63 7.33
CA GLY A 355 -20.84 11.47 6.52
C GLY A 355 -20.47 12.95 6.55
N ASP A 356 -20.03 13.46 7.71
CA ASP A 356 -19.61 14.86 7.87
C ASP A 356 -18.25 15.15 7.20
N ALA A 357 -17.34 14.17 7.20
CA ALA A 357 -16.06 14.25 6.54
C ALA A 357 -15.65 12.86 6.04
N SER A 358 -15.71 12.62 4.74
CA SER A 358 -15.28 11.33 4.17
C SER A 358 -13.75 11.20 4.15
N TYR A 359 -13.25 9.96 4.10
CA TYR A 359 -11.84 9.71 3.85
C TYR A 359 -11.53 9.92 2.36
N GLY A 360 -10.36 10.48 2.05
CA GLY A 360 -9.82 10.58 0.70
C GLY A 360 -8.50 9.80 0.59
N PHE A 361 -8.57 8.48 0.83
CA PHE A 361 -7.40 7.59 0.72
C PHE A 361 -6.90 7.44 -0.71
#